data_AF-A0A537NR24-F1
#
_entry.id   AF-A0A537NR24-F1
#
_cell.length_a   1.000
_cell.length_b   1.000
_cell.length_c   1.000
_cell.angle_alpha   90.00
_cell.angle_beta   90.00
_cell.angle_gamma   90.00
#
_symmetry.space_group_name_H-M   'P 1'
#
loop_
_entity.id
_entity.type
_entity.pdbx_description
1 polymer ?
#
loop_
_entity_poly.entity_id
_entity_poly.type
_entity_poly.pdbx_seq_one_letter_code
_entity_poly.pdbx_strand_id
1 'polypeptide(L)'
;MTAFFDTNVLVYGFLDIEKRQRALDTLSAGGIISVQVLNEFTNVARNKRGRPWQDIEAALSVIRLRFPEIVPITYDTHASALALARNHNLSFYDALIVASAVEAGCDTLYSEDLQDGRSFAGLAIVNPFPRKAR
;
A
#
# COMPACT_ATOMS: atom_id res chain seq x y z
N MET A 1 14.16 -7.32 7.37
CA MET A 1 13.37 -6.52 6.42
C MET A 1 11.97 -7.09 6.39
N THR A 2 11.05 -6.36 6.98
CA THR A 2 9.62 -6.68 6.95
C THR A 2 8.95 -5.57 6.16
N ALA A 3 8.57 -5.91 4.92
CA ALA A 3 8.03 -4.96 3.97
C ALA A 3 6.52 -4.81 4.10
N PHE A 4 6.04 -3.57 3.97
CA PHE A 4 4.64 -3.22 3.78
C PHE A 4 4.43 -2.64 2.39
N PHE A 5 3.29 -2.92 1.76
CA PHE A 5 2.97 -2.39 0.43
C PHE A 5 1.76 -1.48 0.44
N ASP A 6 1.93 -0.30 -0.13
CA ASP A 6 0.86 0.64 -0.44
C ASP A 6 0.00 0.13 -1.63
N THR A 7 -1.21 0.66 -1.74
CA THR A 7 -2.18 0.40 -2.81
C THR A 7 -1.60 0.66 -4.19
N ASN A 8 -0.81 1.72 -4.39
CA ASN A 8 -0.25 2.03 -5.71
C ASN A 8 0.60 0.88 -6.25
N VAL A 9 1.39 0.20 -5.41
CA VAL A 9 2.21 -0.96 -5.82
C VAL A 9 1.32 -2.10 -6.30
N LEU A 10 0.24 -2.42 -5.57
CA LEU A 10 -0.71 -3.46 -5.97
C LEU A 10 -1.45 -3.06 -7.25
N VAL A 11 -1.97 -1.84 -7.32
CA VAL A 11 -2.67 -1.32 -8.51
C VAL A 11 -1.77 -1.42 -9.74
N TYR A 12 -0.48 -1.09 -9.63
CA TYR A 12 0.43 -1.20 -10.76
C TYR A 12 0.71 -2.65 -11.15
N GLY A 13 0.89 -3.57 -10.20
CA GLY A 13 1.07 -4.99 -10.51
C GLY A 13 -0.13 -5.59 -11.27
N PHE A 14 -1.35 -5.15 -10.96
CA PHE A 14 -2.57 -5.72 -11.55
C PHE A 14 -3.09 -4.97 -12.77
N LEU A 15 -2.98 -3.64 -12.80
CA LEU A 15 -3.78 -2.79 -13.69
C LEU A 15 -2.96 -1.82 -14.57
N ASP A 16 -1.64 -1.75 -14.39
CA ASP A 16 -0.77 -0.86 -15.17
C ASP A 16 0.22 -1.67 -16.01
N ILE A 17 0.38 -1.33 -17.29
CA ILE A 17 1.28 -2.07 -18.20
C ILE A 17 2.71 -1.58 -18.06
N GLU A 18 2.93 -0.28 -17.91
CA GLU A 18 4.27 0.31 -17.88
C GLU A 18 5.01 -0.01 -16.58
N LYS A 19 4.32 0.11 -15.44
CA LYS A 19 4.92 -0.11 -14.11
C LYS A 19 4.80 -1.55 -13.63
N ARG A 20 4.13 -2.43 -14.39
CA ARG A 20 3.78 -3.79 -13.95
C ARG A 20 4.96 -4.58 -13.46
N GLN A 21 6.00 -4.69 -14.30
CA GLN A 21 7.13 -5.56 -14.02
C GLN A 21 7.82 -5.12 -12.74
N ARG A 22 8.07 -3.82 -12.59
CA ARG A 22 8.71 -3.27 -11.41
C ARG A 22 7.87 -3.47 -10.15
N ALA A 23 6.54 -3.31 -10.25
CA ALA A 23 5.64 -3.60 -9.15
C ALA A 23 5.70 -5.08 -8.75
N LEU A 24 5.66 -6.00 -9.72
CA LEU A 24 5.77 -7.44 -9.46
C LEU A 24 7.11 -7.83 -8.84
N ASP A 25 8.21 -7.25 -9.32
CA ASP A 25 9.55 -7.44 -8.74
C ASP A 25 9.58 -6.97 -7.29
N THR A 26 8.97 -5.82 -7.00
CA THR A 26 8.87 -5.26 -5.64
C THR A 26 8.05 -6.17 -4.72
N LEU A 27 6.95 -6.72 -5.23
CA LEU A 27 6.07 -7.64 -4.50
C LEU A 27 6.67 -9.05 -4.37
N SER A 28 7.73 -9.40 -5.10
CA SER A 28 8.25 -10.78 -5.21
C SER A 28 8.77 -11.35 -3.89
N ALA A 29 9.39 -10.51 -3.05
CA ALA A 29 9.91 -10.92 -1.74
C ALA A 29 8.80 -11.18 -0.71
N GLY A 30 7.56 -10.77 -0.99
CA GLY A 30 6.45 -10.84 -0.04
C GLY A 30 6.53 -9.77 1.04
N GLY A 31 5.55 -9.78 1.93
CA GLY A 31 5.40 -8.79 3.00
C GLY A 31 3.95 -8.70 3.46
N ILE A 32 3.60 -7.56 4.02
CA ILE A 32 2.33 -7.32 4.71
C ILE A 32 1.55 -6.21 3.97
N ILE A 33 0.23 -6.30 4.01
CA ILE A 33 -0.69 -5.22 3.61
C ILE A 33 -1.77 -5.06 4.68
N SER A 34 -2.59 -4.02 4.59
CA SER A 34 -3.76 -3.86 5.47
C SER A 34 -5.07 -3.90 4.70
N VAL A 35 -6.17 -3.99 5.45
CA VAL A 35 -7.52 -3.80 4.92
C VAL A 35 -7.68 -2.43 4.23
N GLN A 36 -6.94 -1.39 4.66
CA GLN A 36 -6.95 -0.09 3.98
C GLN A 36 -6.48 -0.20 2.53
N VAL A 37 -5.41 -0.97 2.31
CA VAL A 37 -4.88 -1.24 0.97
C VAL A 37 -5.92 -1.95 0.10
N LEU A 38 -6.67 -2.91 0.67
CA LEU A 38 -7.75 -3.58 -0.06
C LEU A 38 -8.92 -2.64 -0.38
N ASN A 39 -9.29 -1.75 0.55
CA ASN A 39 -10.36 -0.77 0.36
C ASN A 39 -10.01 0.18 -0.80
N GLU A 40 -8.79 0.71 -0.80
CA GLU A 40 -8.34 1.61 -1.84
C GLU A 40 -8.16 0.90 -3.18
N PHE A 41 -7.63 -0.32 -3.20
CA PHE A 41 -7.53 -1.13 -4.42
C PHE A 41 -8.92 -1.30 -5.05
N THR A 42 -9.91 -1.68 -4.26
CA THR A 42 -11.30 -1.85 -4.69
C THR A 42 -11.86 -0.55 -5.25
N ASN A 43 -11.66 0.56 -4.54
CA ASN A 43 -12.10 1.89 -4.97
C ASN A 43 -11.45 2.31 -6.29
N VAL A 44 -10.13 2.12 -6.44
CA VAL A 44 -9.39 2.45 -7.67
C VAL A 44 -9.83 1.57 -8.84
N ALA A 45 -9.90 0.25 -8.64
CA ALA A 45 -10.32 -0.70 -9.67
C ALA A 45 -11.74 -0.40 -10.17
N ARG A 46 -12.65 -0.06 -9.25
CA ARG A 46 -14.04 0.27 -9.59
C ARG A 46 -14.17 1.66 -10.22
N ASN A 47 -13.75 2.70 -9.50
CA ASN A 47 -14.09 4.08 -9.84
C ASN A 47 -13.10 4.74 -10.81
N LYS A 48 -11.82 4.34 -10.80
CA LYS A 48 -10.81 4.90 -11.72
C LYS A 48 -10.59 4.03 -12.97
N ARG A 49 -10.84 2.72 -12.88
CA ARG A 49 -10.58 1.77 -13.97
C ARG A 49 -11.83 1.09 -14.53
N GLY A 50 -13.01 1.35 -13.97
CA GLY A 50 -14.28 0.86 -14.49
C GLY A 50 -14.42 -0.66 -14.50
N ARG A 51 -13.66 -1.39 -13.68
CA ARG A 51 -13.68 -2.85 -13.68
C ARG A 51 -15.02 -3.40 -13.17
N PRO A 52 -15.53 -4.50 -13.75
CA PRO A 52 -16.69 -5.20 -13.23
C PRO A 52 -16.35 -5.88 -11.90
N TRP A 53 -17.35 -6.09 -11.04
CA TRP A 53 -17.15 -6.65 -9.70
C TRP A 53 -16.45 -8.01 -9.71
N GLN A 54 -16.83 -8.89 -10.63
CA GLN A 54 -16.20 -10.21 -10.80
C GLN A 54 -14.67 -10.14 -11.04
N ASP A 55 -14.19 -9.15 -11.78
CA ASP A 55 -12.75 -8.98 -12.02
C ASP A 55 -12.04 -8.48 -10.75
N ILE A 56 -12.70 -7.61 -9.99
CA ILE A 56 -12.18 -7.08 -8.72
C ILE A 56 -12.10 -8.21 -7.69
N GLU A 57 -13.15 -9.04 -7.57
CA GLU A 57 -13.19 -10.20 -6.69
C GLU A 57 -12.12 -11.24 -7.04
N ALA A 58 -11.91 -11.50 -8.34
CA ALA A 58 -10.84 -12.37 -8.80
C ALA A 58 -9.46 -11.81 -8.43
N ALA A 59 -9.22 -10.52 -8.65
CA ALA A 59 -7.96 -9.87 -8.27
C ALA A 59 -7.72 -9.91 -6.75
N LEU A 60 -8.75 -9.60 -5.94
CA LEU A 60 -8.67 -9.65 -4.48
C LEU A 60 -8.42 -11.08 -3.96
N SER A 61 -8.97 -12.10 -4.61
CA SER A 61 -8.67 -13.50 -4.29
C SER A 61 -7.19 -13.82 -4.49
N VAL A 62 -6.59 -13.36 -5.59
CA VAL A 62 -5.16 -13.52 -5.86
C VAL A 62 -4.31 -12.76 -4.83
N ILE A 63 -4.70 -11.52 -4.50
CA ILE A 63 -4.02 -10.72 -3.47
C ILE A 63 -4.05 -11.45 -2.13
N ARG A 64 -5.21 -11.95 -1.68
CA ARG A 64 -5.35 -12.68 -0.41
C ARG A 64 -4.53 -13.97 -0.38
N LEU A 65 -4.39 -14.66 -1.50
CA LEU A 65 -3.53 -15.83 -1.59
C LEU A 65 -2.05 -15.46 -1.49
N ARG A 66 -1.66 -14.31 -2.05
CA ARG A 66 -0.28 -13.82 -2.10
C ARG A 66 0.22 -13.23 -0.78
N PHE A 67 -0.67 -12.62 -0.01
CA PHE A 67 -0.38 -11.95 1.25
C PHE A 67 -1.01 -12.74 2.41
N PRO A 68 -0.25 -13.62 3.09
CA PRO A 68 -0.78 -14.44 4.18
C PRO A 68 -1.17 -13.61 5.40
N GLU A 69 -0.62 -12.40 5.53
CA GLU A 69 -0.89 -11.47 6.62
C GLU A 69 -1.49 -10.18 6.06
N ILE A 70 -2.77 -9.97 6.38
CA ILE A 70 -3.51 -8.74 6.06
C ILE A 70 -4.00 -8.16 7.37
N VAL A 71 -3.39 -7.04 7.80
CA VAL A 71 -3.71 -6.45 9.10
C VAL A 71 -5.02 -5.65 9.03
N PRO A 72 -5.87 -5.73 10.07
CA PRO A 72 -7.13 -4.98 10.11
C PRO A 72 -6.89 -3.49 10.33
N ILE A 73 -7.88 -2.66 9.99
CA ILE A 73 -7.96 -1.29 10.52
C ILE A 73 -8.77 -1.36 11.81
N THR A 74 -8.15 -1.01 12.93
CA THR A 74 -8.81 -0.97 14.24
C THR A 74 -9.08 0.46 14.68
N TYR A 75 -9.75 0.63 15.83
CA TYR A 75 -9.87 1.94 16.47
C TYR A 75 -8.49 2.53 16.80
N ASP A 76 -7.56 1.71 17.27
CA ASP A 76 -6.20 2.16 17.60
C ASP A 76 -5.45 2.59 16.34
N THR A 77 -5.58 1.84 15.24
CA THR A 77 -5.05 2.22 13.93
C THR A 77 -5.58 3.57 13.47
N HIS A 78 -6.88 3.82 13.66
CA HIS A 78 -7.51 5.10 13.34
C HIS A 78 -6.94 6.25 14.19
N ALA A 79 -6.81 6.05 15.51
CA ALA A 79 -6.27 7.05 16.42
C ALA A 79 -4.80 7.38 16.08
N SER A 80 -3.98 6.36 15.80
CA SER A 80 -2.60 6.50 15.32
C SER A 80 -2.54 7.29 14.01
N ALA A 81 -3.39 6.93 13.04
CA ALA A 81 -3.46 7.62 11.75
C ALA A 81 -3.86 9.09 11.89
N LEU A 82 -4.80 9.40 12.78
CA LEU A 82 -5.21 10.80 13.05
C LEU A 82 -4.05 11.61 13.60
N ALA A 83 -3.28 11.06 14.54
CA ALA A 83 -2.09 11.70 15.08
C ALA A 83 -1.02 11.90 14.00
N LEU A 84 -0.76 10.89 13.16
CA LEU A 84 0.19 10.96 12.06
C LEU A 84 -0.21 12.02 11.03
N ALA A 85 -1.47 12.02 10.58
CA ALA A 85 -2.00 13.00 9.63
C ALA A 85 -1.79 14.43 10.14
N ARG A 86 -2.17 14.69 11.40
CA ARG A 86 -2.04 16.00 12.03
C ARG A 86 -0.58 16.44 12.18
N ASN A 87 0.30 15.55 12.64
CA ASN A 87 1.69 15.91 12.98
C ASN A 87 2.62 15.97 11.76
N HIS A 88 2.28 15.22 10.70
CA HIS A 88 3.16 15.03 9.55
C HIS A 88 2.56 15.49 8.22
N ASN A 89 1.40 16.16 8.28
CA ASN A 89 0.68 16.69 7.12
C ASN A 89 0.45 15.64 6.02
N LEU A 90 0.12 14.41 6.44
CA LEU A 90 -0.27 13.33 5.54
C LEU A 90 -1.77 13.43 5.23
N SER A 91 -2.19 12.94 4.07
CA SER A 91 -3.61 12.67 3.88
C SER A 91 -4.04 11.60 4.89
N PHE A 92 -5.31 11.63 5.32
CA PHE A 92 -5.77 10.69 6.35
C PHE A 92 -5.67 9.21 5.90
N TYR A 93 -5.91 8.95 4.61
CA TYR A 93 -5.81 7.60 4.05
C TYR A 93 -4.35 7.12 3.98
N ASP A 94 -3.42 7.98 3.57
CA ASP A 94 -1.99 7.64 3.62
C ASP A 94 -1.52 7.41 5.06
N ALA A 95 -2.04 8.20 6.01
CA ALA A 95 -1.72 8.03 7.43
C ALA A 95 -2.23 6.69 7.99
N LEU A 96 -3.37 6.17 7.50
CA LEU A 96 -3.84 4.82 7.85
C LEU A 96 -2.87 3.75 7.36
N ILE A 97 -2.33 3.89 6.15
CA ILE A 97 -1.33 2.96 5.60
C ILE A 97 -0.06 2.99 6.45
N VAL A 98 0.46 4.18 6.76
CA VAL A 98 1.64 4.34 7.63
C VAL A 98 1.38 3.76 9.02
N ALA A 99 0.23 4.05 9.64
CA ALA A 99 -0.13 3.50 10.94
C ALA A 99 -0.16 1.96 10.93
N SER A 100 -0.84 1.37 9.94
CA SER A 100 -0.89 -0.10 9.78
C SER A 100 0.49 -0.71 9.60
N ALA A 101 1.38 -0.08 8.82
CA ALA A 101 2.73 -0.57 8.60
C ALA A 101 3.58 -0.54 9.88
N VAL A 102 3.47 0.54 10.67
CA VAL A 102 4.15 0.65 11.97
C VAL A 102 3.59 -0.38 12.96
N GLU A 103 2.26 -0.53 13.05
CA GLU A 103 1.61 -1.50 13.94
C GLU A 103 1.95 -2.96 13.59
N ALA A 104 2.13 -3.25 12.29
CA ALA A 104 2.58 -4.55 11.80
C ALA A 104 4.09 -4.80 12.03
N GLY A 105 4.82 -3.86 12.65
CA GLY A 105 6.26 -3.99 12.89
C GLY A 105 7.10 -4.00 11.61
N CYS A 106 6.60 -3.39 10.52
CA CYS A 106 7.35 -3.27 9.27
C CYS A 106 8.46 -2.23 9.39
N ASP A 107 9.59 -2.49 8.73
CA ASP A 107 10.72 -1.56 8.66
C ASP A 107 10.78 -0.80 7.34
N THR A 108 10.03 -1.24 6.33
CA THR A 108 9.98 -0.62 5.00
C THR A 108 8.55 -0.52 4.50
N LEU A 109 8.12 0.65 4.04
CA LEU A 109 6.86 0.86 3.31
C LEU A 109 7.16 1.25 1.87
N TYR A 110 6.75 0.41 0.93
CA TYR A 110 6.82 0.70 -0.49
C TYR A 110 5.62 1.53 -0.94
N SER A 111 5.88 2.77 -1.35
CA SER A 111 4.85 3.72 -1.78
C SER A 111 5.40 4.67 -2.83
N GLU A 112 4.65 4.92 -3.90
CA GLU A 112 4.97 5.98 -4.86
C GLU A 112 4.52 7.37 -4.38
N ASP A 113 3.38 7.44 -3.71
CA ASP A 113 2.70 8.70 -3.36
C ASP A 113 3.30 9.36 -2.11
N LEU A 114 3.89 8.55 -1.22
CA LEU A 114 4.64 9.04 -0.07
C LEU A 114 6.06 9.48 -0.47
N GLN A 115 6.56 10.51 0.20
CA GLN A 115 7.90 11.04 -0.07
C GLN A 115 8.99 10.02 0.32
N ASP A 116 9.73 9.57 -0.70
CA ASP A 116 10.89 8.69 -0.59
C ASP A 116 11.93 9.21 0.42
N GLY A 117 12.49 8.29 1.22
CA GLY A 117 13.50 8.60 2.25
C GLY A 117 12.94 9.19 3.55
N ARG A 118 11.62 9.41 3.67
CA ARG A 118 11.01 9.73 4.97
C ARG A 118 10.99 8.51 5.87
N SER A 119 10.89 8.75 7.19
CA SER A 119 10.74 7.69 8.18
C SER A 119 9.71 8.01 9.25
N PHE A 120 9.00 6.99 9.74
CA PHE A 120 8.01 7.10 10.81
C PHE A 120 8.21 5.97 11.82
N ALA A 121 8.62 6.30 13.05
CA ALA A 121 8.79 5.30 14.12
C ALA A 121 9.61 4.05 13.70
N GLY A 122 10.66 4.22 12.89
CA GLY A 122 11.49 3.12 12.37
C GLY A 122 11.06 2.54 11.02
N LEU A 123 9.88 2.91 10.50
CA LEU A 123 9.42 2.57 9.16
C LEU A 123 10.04 3.52 8.12
N ALA A 124 10.85 3.02 7.18
CA ALA A 124 11.39 3.79 6.07
C ALA A 124 10.44 3.77 4.86
N ILE A 125 10.21 4.93 4.24
CA ILE A 125 9.47 5.03 2.98
C ILE A 125 10.43 4.83 1.81
N VAL A 126 10.10 3.89 0.93
CA VAL A 126 10.85 3.60 -0.29
C VAL A 126 9.94 3.69 -1.50
N ASN A 127 10.25 4.56 -2.45
CA ASN A 127 9.59 4.58 -3.74
C ASN A 127 10.27 3.58 -4.69
N PRO A 128 9.62 2.48 -5.06
CA PRO A 128 10.24 1.48 -5.92
C PRO A 128 10.29 1.91 -7.40
N PHE A 129 9.64 3.01 -7.78
CA PHE A 129 9.52 3.47 -9.16
C PHE A 129 10.47 4.65 -9.42
N PRO A 130 11.57 4.45 -10.18
CA PRO A 130 12.49 5.53 -10.48
C PRO A 130 11.81 6.60 -11.35
N ARG A 131 12.13 7.87 -11.09
CA ARG A 131 11.80 8.94 -12.04
C ARG A 131 12.49 8.63 -13.37
N LYS A 132 11.74 8.60 -14.48
CA LYS A 132 12.33 8.56 -15.83
C LYS A 132 13.36 9.70 -15.92
N ALA A 133 14.62 9.38 -16.22
CA ALA A 133 15.61 10.38 -16.58
C ALA A 133 15.03 11.19 -17.75
N ARG A 134 15.05 12.52 -17.61
CA ARG A 134 14.62 13.43 -18.68
C ARG A 134 15.58 13.37 -19.85
#